data_AF-A0A3N5JXY0-F1
#
_entry.id   AF-A0A3N5JXY0-F1
#
_cell.length_a   1.000
_cell.length_b   1.000
_cell.length_c   1.000
_cell.angle_alpha   90.00
_cell.angle_beta   90.00
_cell.angle_gamma   90.00
#
_symmetry.space_group_name_H-M   'P 1'
#
loop_
_entity.id
_entity.type
_entity.pdbx_description
1 polymer ?
#
loop_
_entity_poly.entity_id
_entity_poly.type
_entity_poly.pdbx_seq_one_letter_code
_entity_poly.pdbx_strand_id
1 'polypeptide(L)' 'MHPFVSRFERSRVLVLGDVMLDEYVWGTVSRISPEAPVPGVAVR' A
#
# COMPACT_ATOMS: atom_id res chain seq x y z
N MET A 1 15.19 -23.58 12.99
CA MET A 1 13.91 -22.85 12.96
C MET A 1 13.79 -22.02 14.24
N HIS A 2 13.29 -20.79 14.13
CA HIS A 2 13.28 -19.82 15.24
C HIS A 2 12.18 -20.19 16.27
N PRO A 3 12.48 -20.29 17.57
CA PRO A 3 11.59 -20.89 18.60
C PRO A 3 10.27 -20.15 18.86
N PHE A 4 10.09 -18.96 18.29
CA PHE A 4 8.88 -18.16 18.44
C PHE A 4 7.82 -18.47 17.39
N VAL A 5 8.20 -19.04 16.24
CA VAL A 5 7.27 -19.33 15.14
C VAL A 5 6.29 -20.46 15.52
N SER A 6 6.75 -21.45 16.28
CA SER A 6 5.92 -22.59 16.74
C SER A 6 4.78 -22.19 17.68
N ARG A 7 4.83 -21.00 18.28
CA ARG A 7 3.76 -20.53 19.18
C ARG A 7 2.50 -20.07 18.44
N PHE A 8 2.59 -19.74 17.15
CA PHE A 8 1.46 -19.26 16.36
C PHE A 8 0.49 -20.37 15.93
N GLU A 9 0.88 -21.64 16.02
CA GLU A 9 0.04 -22.79 15.62
C GLU A 9 -1.32 -22.85 16.34
N ARG A 10 -1.40 -22.30 17.56
CA ARG A 10 -2.63 -22.25 18.35
C ARG A 10 -3.33 -20.89 18.33
N SER A 11 -2.79 -19.92 17.61
CA SER A 11 -3.38 -18.58 17.52
C SER A 11 -4.50 -18.57 16.49
N ARG A 12 -5.73 -18.21 16.91
CA ARG A 12 -6.87 -17.97 16.01
C ARG A 12 -7.13 -16.46 15.96
N VAL A 13 -7.13 -15.89 14.77
CA VAL A 13 -7.38 -14.45 14.54
C VAL A 13 -8.65 -14.31 13.70
N LEU A 14 -9.60 -13.52 14.19
CA LEU A 14 -10.79 -13.12 13.44
C LEU A 14 -10.58 -11.69 12.93
N VAL A 15 -10.65 -11.52 11.61
CA VAL A 15 -10.61 -10.19 10.96
C VAL A 15 -12.02 -9.86 10.51
N LEU A 16 -12.53 -8.70 10.94
CA LEU A 16 -13.84 -8.18 10.56
C LEU A 16 -13.65 -6.80 9.90
N GLY A 17 -14.28 -6.60 8.75
CA GLY A 17 -14.20 -5.36 7.99
C GLY A 17 -14.12 -5.61 6.49
N ASP A 18 -14.00 -4.54 5.73
CA ASP A 18 -13.85 -4.59 4.29
C ASP A 18 -12.40 -4.86 3.89
N VAL A 19 -12.22 -5.58 2.79
CA VAL A 19 -10.91 -5.77 2.18
C VAL A 19 -10.62 -4.59 1.27
N MET A 20 -9.42 -4.04 1.37
CA MET A 20 -8.91 -3.03 0.46
C MET A 20 -7.81 -3.62 -0.41
N LEU A 21 -7.69 -3.10 -1.63
CA LEU A 21 -6.62 -3.41 -2.56
C LEU A 21 -5.77 -2.16 -2.73
N ASP A 22 -4.47 -2.31 -2.49
CA ASP A 22 -3.51 -1.23 -2.73
C ASP A 22 -3.06 -1.27 -4.19
N GLU A 23 -3.52 -0.31 -4.97
CA GLU A 23 -3.08 -0.10 -6.34
C GLU A 23 -1.94 0.93 -6.39
N TYR A 24 -0.90 0.60 -7.14
CA TYR A 24 0.28 1.43 -7.27
C TYR A 24 0.40 1.96 -8.69
N VAL A 25 0.57 3.28 -8.79
CA VAL A 25 0.72 3.98 -10.05
C VAL A 25 2.12 4.58 -10.12
N TRP A 26 2.89 4.20 -11.15
CA TRP A 26 4.21 4.74 -11.42
C TRP A 26 4.15 5.74 -12.56
N GLY A 27 4.80 6.88 -12.37
CA GLY A 27 4.89 7.93 -13.37
C GLY A 27 6.07 8.84 -13.10
N THR A 28 6.34 9.74 -14.03
CA THR A 28 7.41 10.74 -13.89
C THR A 28 6.79 12.12 -13.64
N VAL A 29 7.42 12.90 -12.77
CA VAL A 29 7.03 14.30 -12.50
C VAL A 29 8.05 15.22 -13.16
N SER A 30 7.58 16.08 -14.07
CA SER A 30 8.45 17.03 -14.79
C SER A 30 8.14 18.50 -14.49
N ARG A 31 6.96 18.82 -13.95
CA ARG A 31 6.55 20.18 -13.60
C ARG A 31 5.45 20.21 -12.54
N ILE A 32 5.29 21.36 -11.90
CA ILE A 32 4.10 21.68 -11.08
C ILE A 32 2.94 22.04 -12.01
N SER A 33 1.72 21.67 -11.61
CA SER A 33 0.54 21.97 -12.40
C SER A 33 0.15 23.46 -12.31
N PRO A 34 -0.33 24.09 -13.40
CA PRO A 34 -0.70 25.50 -13.40
C PRO A 34 -2.03 25.75 -12.66
N GLU A 35 -2.87 24.73 -12.51
CA GLU A 35 -4.20 24.86 -11.90
C GLU A 35 -4.19 24.79 -10.37
N ALA A 36 -3.16 24.19 -9.76
CA ALA A 36 -2.99 24.11 -8.31
C ALA A 36 -1.52 23.80 -7.97
N PRO A 37 -1.05 24.07 -6.73
CA PRO A 37 0.33 23.77 -6.32
C PRO A 37 0.53 22.26 -6.05
N VAL A 38 0.26 21.42 -7.06
CA VAL A 38 0.38 19.95 -7.01
C VAL A 38 1.28 19.45 -8.15
N PRO A 39 2.04 18.36 -7.95
CA PRO A 39 2.84 17.76 -9.02
C PRO A 39 1.96 17.09 -10.09
N GLY A 40 2.19 17.41 -11.36
CA GLY A 40 1.58 16.65 -12.46
C GLY A 40 2.35 15.35 -12.70
N VAL A 41 1.72 14.20 -12.46
CA VAL A 41 2.30 12.87 -12.72
C VAL A 41 1.93 12.42 -14.13
N ALA A 42 2.91 12.24 -15.00
CA ALA A 42 2.72 11.58 -16.30
C ALA A 42 2.81 10.06 -16.11
N VAL A 43 1.66 9.41 -16.20
CA VAL A 43 1.51 7.95 -16.19
C VAL A 43 1.77 7.39 -17.60
N ARG A 44 2.37 6.21 -17.70
CA ARG A 44 2.52 5.47 -18.96
C ARG A 44 1.53 4.32 -19.04
#